data_AF-G0NCQ9-F1
#
_entry.id   AF-G0NCQ9-F1
#
_cell.length_a   1.000
_cell.length_b   1.000
_cell.length_c   1.000
_cell.angle_alpha   90.00
_cell.angle_beta   90.00
_cell.angle_gamma   90.00
#
_symmetry.space_group_name_H-M   'P 1'
#
loop_
_entity.id
_entity.type
_entity.pdbx_description
1 polymer ?
#
loop_
_entity_poly.entity_id
_entity_poly.type
_entity_poly.pdbx_seq_one_letter_code
_entity_poly.pdbx_strand_id
1 'polypeptide(L)'
;MTLNVSDAEAFRRTIQSVESAEEIKELNVHGPSWHRTPVYQDEVAKLVLDECRRAKKLRLAIYTSKNFVYPTTAMPFNFDLINVTSAHWVPREHFIKLFLSCKKVHLQRKNFTDEDLTAIFKAWTEDSRLEYLQLNGLWNFYQGKTLGSVFEEFPGAAPVRKAIVPVELFKDSLVVKFGEGKCYWIQQRDGKTTALVYLFFQTITLSTNFRIGKEVDEMAAQIDEEQNPLGMFF
;
A
#
# COMPACT_ATOMS: atom_id res chain seq x y z
N MET A 1 1.45 -20.48 3.50
CA MET A 1 0.85 -21.45 2.57
C MET A 1 0.57 -20.76 1.23
N THR A 2 0.80 -21.44 0.10
CA THR A 2 0.51 -20.90 -1.23
C THR A 2 -0.50 -21.80 -1.93
N LEU A 3 -1.59 -21.23 -2.43
CA LEU A 3 -2.68 -21.93 -3.11
C LEU A 3 -2.86 -21.37 -4.51
N ASN A 4 -2.86 -22.27 -5.50
CA ASN A 4 -3.32 -21.96 -6.85
C ASN A 4 -4.77 -22.38 -6.94
N VAL A 5 -5.67 -21.42 -7.14
CA VAL A 5 -7.11 -21.65 -7.04
C VAL A 5 -7.75 -21.33 -8.37
N SER A 6 -8.23 -22.37 -9.04
CA SER A 6 -9.12 -22.25 -10.20
C SER A 6 -10.60 -22.37 -9.81
N ASP A 7 -10.89 -22.95 -8.64
CA ASP A 7 -12.23 -23.37 -8.22
C ASP A 7 -12.52 -23.02 -6.74
N ALA A 8 -13.73 -22.52 -6.47
CA ALA A 8 -14.15 -22.07 -5.15
C ALA A 8 -14.36 -23.25 -4.18
N GLU A 9 -14.85 -24.40 -4.64
CA GLU A 9 -15.04 -25.56 -3.76
C GLU A 9 -13.71 -26.15 -3.31
N ALA A 10 -12.76 -26.30 -4.25
CA ALA A 10 -11.41 -26.74 -3.93
C ALA A 10 -10.76 -25.84 -2.87
N PHE A 11 -10.96 -24.52 -2.96
CA PHE A 11 -10.48 -23.59 -1.95
C PHE A 11 -11.12 -23.83 -0.58
N ARG A 12 -12.46 -23.94 -0.50
CA ARG A 12 -13.14 -24.19 0.79
C ARG A 12 -12.63 -25.46 1.47
N ARG A 13 -12.54 -26.57 0.72
CA ARG A 13 -12.05 -27.85 1.26
C ARG A 13 -10.63 -27.73 1.81
N THR A 14 -9.78 -26.96 1.12
CA THR A 14 -8.39 -26.74 1.54
C THR A 14 -8.29 -25.87 2.78
N ILE A 15 -9.07 -24.78 2.86
CA ILE A 15 -9.06 -23.93 4.05
C ILE A 15 -9.61 -24.67 5.27
N GLN A 16 -10.72 -25.41 5.12
CA GLN A 16 -11.31 -26.19 6.22
C GLN A 16 -10.37 -27.25 6.79
N SER A 17 -9.57 -27.91 5.93
CA SER A 17 -8.60 -28.90 6.39
C SER A 17 -7.38 -28.29 7.11
N VAL A 18 -7.07 -27.02 6.84
CA VAL A 18 -5.94 -26.32 7.46
C VAL A 18 -6.35 -25.58 8.73
N GLU A 19 -7.53 -24.97 8.76
CA GLU A 19 -8.06 -24.29 9.95
C GLU A 19 -8.29 -25.25 11.13
N SER A 20 -8.58 -26.52 10.84
CA SER A 20 -8.71 -27.56 11.87
C SER A 20 -7.35 -27.98 12.47
N ALA A 21 -6.21 -27.56 11.89
CA ALA A 21 -4.88 -27.99 12.27
C ALA A 21 -4.00 -26.89 12.91
N GLU A 22 -4.10 -25.62 12.49
CA GLU A 22 -3.37 -24.48 13.10
C GLU A 22 -3.93 -23.11 12.64
N GLU A 23 -3.54 -22.01 13.33
CA GLU A 23 -3.76 -20.63 12.88
C GLU A 23 -3.01 -20.35 11.56
N ILE A 24 -3.73 -19.89 10.52
CA ILE A 24 -3.13 -19.55 9.22
C ILE A 24 -2.33 -18.23 9.34
N LYS A 25 -1.01 -18.34 9.46
CA LYS A 25 -0.11 -17.17 9.58
C LYS A 25 0.00 -16.37 8.28
N GLU A 26 0.13 -17.04 7.14
CA GLU A 26 0.31 -16.40 5.83
C GLU A 26 -0.33 -17.23 4.72
N LEU A 27 -1.12 -16.56 3.89
CA LEU A 27 -1.76 -17.16 2.73
C LEU A 27 -1.48 -16.37 1.46
N ASN A 28 -0.98 -17.07 0.43
CA ASN A 28 -0.79 -16.55 -0.91
C ASN A 28 -1.76 -17.26 -1.84
N VAL A 29 -2.73 -16.55 -2.40
CA VAL A 29 -3.74 -17.12 -3.30
C VAL A 29 -3.55 -16.54 -4.69
N HIS A 30 -3.30 -17.43 -5.65
CA HIS A 30 -3.11 -17.09 -7.05
C HIS A 30 -4.27 -17.66 -7.87
N GLY A 31 -4.85 -16.83 -8.73
CA GLY A 31 -5.72 -17.29 -9.80
C GLY A 31 -4.91 -17.95 -10.93
N PRO A 32 -5.57 -18.45 -11.98
CA PRO A 32 -4.90 -19.01 -13.14
C PRO A 32 -3.95 -17.97 -13.75
N SER A 33 -2.73 -18.43 -14.04
CA SER A 33 -1.63 -17.59 -14.55
C SER A 33 -2.01 -16.88 -15.85
N TRP A 34 -1.42 -15.70 -16.04
CA TRP A 34 -1.41 -14.82 -17.22
C TRP A 34 -1.65 -15.50 -18.58
N HIS A 35 -2.90 -15.83 -18.89
CA HIS A 35 -3.31 -16.05 -20.26
C HIS A 35 -3.51 -14.69 -20.94
N ARG A 36 -3.32 -14.62 -22.27
CA ARG A 36 -3.56 -13.39 -23.06
C ARG A 36 -4.95 -12.79 -22.83
N THR A 37 -5.90 -13.61 -22.35
CA THR A 37 -7.23 -13.18 -21.90
C THR A 37 -7.34 -13.45 -20.39
N PRO A 38 -7.58 -12.42 -19.55
CA PRO A 38 -7.76 -12.62 -18.12
C PRO A 38 -9.03 -13.44 -17.84
N VAL A 39 -8.88 -14.50 -17.04
CA VAL A 39 -10.02 -15.26 -16.50
C VAL A 39 -10.38 -14.61 -15.16
N TYR A 40 -11.56 -14.00 -15.11
CA TYR A 40 -12.07 -13.36 -13.89
C TYR A 40 -12.65 -14.41 -12.94
N GLN A 41 -12.31 -14.33 -11.65
CA GLN A 41 -12.77 -15.27 -10.63
C GLN A 41 -13.37 -14.52 -9.43
N ASP A 42 -14.42 -13.76 -9.71
CA ASP A 42 -15.10 -12.90 -8.74
C ASP A 42 -15.56 -13.68 -7.49
N GLU A 43 -16.18 -14.84 -7.69
CA GLU A 43 -16.66 -15.69 -6.60
C GLU A 43 -15.51 -16.20 -5.71
N VAL A 44 -14.40 -16.61 -6.34
CA VAL A 44 -13.20 -17.06 -5.62
C VAL A 44 -12.58 -15.91 -4.85
N ALA A 45 -12.43 -14.73 -5.47
CA ALA A 45 -11.87 -13.55 -4.81
C ALA A 45 -12.70 -13.15 -3.58
N LYS A 46 -14.05 -13.12 -3.72
CA LYS A 46 -14.96 -12.85 -2.60
C LYS A 46 -14.79 -13.89 -1.48
N LEU A 47 -14.82 -15.17 -1.84
CA LEU A 47 -14.68 -16.26 -0.88
C LEU A 47 -13.35 -16.19 -0.13
N VAL A 48 -12.24 -15.92 -0.82
CA VAL A 48 -10.92 -15.76 -0.19
C VAL A 48 -10.93 -14.59 0.80
N LEU A 49 -11.50 -13.43 0.41
CA LEU A 49 -11.60 -12.26 1.29
C LEU A 49 -12.48 -12.52 2.52
N ASP A 50 -13.50 -13.38 2.40
CA ASP A 50 -14.41 -13.73 3.51
C ASP A 50 -13.78 -14.75 4.46
N GLU A 51 -13.26 -15.86 3.93
CA GLU A 51 -12.72 -16.96 4.75
C GLU A 51 -11.36 -16.61 5.37
N CYS A 52 -10.54 -15.80 4.69
CA CYS A 52 -9.18 -15.54 5.15
C CYS A 52 -9.07 -14.40 6.16
N ARG A 53 -10.18 -13.86 6.66
CA ARG A 53 -10.18 -12.71 7.59
C ARG A 53 -9.38 -12.93 8.87
N ARG A 54 -9.18 -14.19 9.27
CA ARG A 54 -8.40 -14.59 10.45
C ARG A 54 -6.91 -14.71 10.18
N ALA A 55 -6.49 -14.72 8.92
CA ALA A 55 -5.08 -14.82 8.59
C ALA A 55 -4.35 -13.53 8.99
N LYS A 56 -3.07 -13.65 9.40
CA LYS A 56 -2.25 -12.44 9.66
C LYS A 56 -1.82 -11.77 8.37
N LYS A 57 -1.49 -12.55 7.35
CA LYS A 57 -1.04 -12.04 6.05
C LYS A 57 -1.81 -12.69 4.91
N LEU A 58 -2.29 -11.85 3.98
CA LEU A 58 -2.97 -12.29 2.76
C LEU A 58 -2.35 -11.64 1.53
N ARG A 59 -1.95 -12.44 0.56
CA ARG A 59 -1.66 -12.00 -0.80
C ARG A 59 -2.71 -12.56 -1.76
N LEU A 60 -3.45 -11.67 -2.40
CA LEU A 60 -4.53 -11.97 -3.32
C LEU A 60 -4.12 -11.55 -4.74
N ALA A 61 -3.69 -12.54 -5.53
CA ALA A 61 -3.34 -12.40 -6.93
C ALA A 61 -4.41 -13.06 -7.82
N ILE A 62 -5.66 -12.61 -7.67
CA ILE A 62 -6.82 -13.06 -8.46
C ILE A 62 -7.34 -11.88 -9.27
N TYR A 63 -7.61 -12.10 -10.55
CA TYR A 63 -8.27 -11.12 -11.41
C TYR A 63 -9.76 -11.07 -11.12
N THR A 64 -10.27 -9.89 -10.83
CA THR A 64 -11.71 -9.65 -10.70
C THR A 64 -12.23 -8.90 -11.92
N SER A 65 -13.50 -9.11 -12.25
CA SER A 65 -14.17 -8.41 -13.33
C SER A 65 -14.37 -6.93 -12.97
N LYS A 66 -14.76 -6.12 -13.96
CA LYS A 66 -15.12 -4.71 -13.71
C LYS A 66 -16.38 -4.55 -12.85
N ASN A 67 -17.22 -5.58 -12.79
CA ASN A 67 -18.48 -5.58 -12.04
C ASN A 67 -18.33 -6.20 -10.64
N PHE A 68 -17.13 -6.63 -10.26
CA PHE A 68 -16.88 -7.18 -8.95
C PHE A 68 -17.13 -6.13 -7.87
N VAL A 69 -18.01 -6.47 -6.92
CA VAL A 69 -18.31 -5.63 -5.76
C VAL A 69 -18.17 -6.46 -4.50
N TYR A 70 -17.32 -6.00 -3.59
CA TYR A 70 -17.23 -6.54 -2.25
C TYR A 70 -18.09 -5.71 -1.28
N PRO A 71 -18.86 -6.30 -0.34
CA PRO A 71 -19.71 -5.53 0.56
C PRO A 71 -18.92 -4.61 1.51
N THR A 72 -19.30 -3.32 1.59
CA THR A 72 -18.73 -2.36 2.56
C THR A 72 -19.31 -2.50 3.97
N THR A 73 -20.41 -3.25 4.11
CA THR A 73 -21.02 -3.60 5.40
C THR A 73 -20.29 -4.73 6.11
N ALA A 74 -19.33 -5.38 5.45
CA ALA A 74 -18.50 -6.39 6.07
C ALA A 74 -17.60 -5.74 7.13
N MET A 75 -17.20 -6.51 8.14
CA MET A 75 -16.28 -6.02 9.16
C MET A 75 -14.98 -5.48 8.52
N PRO A 76 -14.32 -4.48 9.13
CA PRO A 76 -12.99 -4.06 8.70
C PRO A 76 -12.02 -5.24 8.67
N PHE A 77 -11.06 -5.20 7.75
CA PHE A 77 -9.97 -6.16 7.75
C PHE A 77 -8.97 -5.83 8.86
N ASN A 78 -8.30 -6.86 9.39
CA ASN A 78 -7.34 -6.74 10.48
C ASN A 78 -6.03 -7.48 10.17
N PHE A 79 -5.56 -7.38 8.93
CA PHE A 79 -4.34 -8.03 8.49
C PHE A 79 -3.10 -7.27 8.99
N ASP A 80 -2.05 -8.01 9.37
CA ASP A 80 -0.70 -7.44 9.47
C ASP A 80 -0.18 -7.02 8.09
N LEU A 81 -0.55 -7.77 7.04
CA LEU A 81 -0.26 -7.44 5.65
C LEU A 81 -1.37 -7.92 4.73
N ILE A 82 -1.92 -7.03 3.91
CA ILE A 82 -2.75 -7.40 2.76
C ILE A 82 -2.16 -6.84 1.47
N ASN A 83 -2.01 -7.70 0.47
CA ASN A 83 -1.57 -7.35 -0.87
C ASN A 83 -2.60 -7.81 -1.90
N VAL A 84 -3.16 -6.88 -2.68
CA VAL A 84 -4.17 -7.15 -3.71
C VAL A 84 -3.64 -6.67 -5.06
N THR A 85 -3.37 -7.62 -5.97
CA THR A 85 -2.79 -7.32 -7.29
C THR A 85 -3.80 -6.70 -8.27
N SER A 86 -5.09 -7.02 -8.14
CA SER A 86 -6.17 -6.50 -8.99
C SER A 86 -7.14 -5.67 -8.16
N ALA A 87 -6.68 -4.54 -7.63
CA ALA A 87 -7.44 -3.73 -6.67
C ALA A 87 -8.38 -2.68 -7.29
N HIS A 88 -8.70 -2.77 -8.59
CA HIS A 88 -9.55 -1.79 -9.28
C HIS A 88 -10.95 -1.65 -8.64
N TRP A 89 -11.42 -2.71 -7.98
CA TRP A 89 -12.71 -2.78 -7.29
C TRP A 89 -12.75 -2.04 -5.94
N VAL A 90 -11.62 -1.51 -5.45
CA VAL A 90 -11.54 -0.80 -4.18
C VAL A 90 -11.73 0.70 -4.42
N PRO A 91 -12.96 1.27 -4.38
CA PRO A 91 -13.13 2.72 -4.34
C PRO A 91 -12.72 3.27 -2.97
N ARG A 92 -12.69 4.59 -2.84
CA ARG A 92 -12.38 5.31 -1.59
C ARG A 92 -13.11 4.74 -0.38
N GLU A 93 -14.43 4.57 -0.45
CA GLU A 93 -15.24 4.11 0.67
C GLU A 93 -14.85 2.70 1.15
N HIS A 94 -14.52 1.80 0.22
CA HIS A 94 -14.03 0.47 0.56
C HIS A 94 -12.66 0.53 1.22
N PHE A 95 -11.77 1.40 0.73
CA PHE A 95 -10.46 1.58 1.34
C PHE A 95 -10.61 2.00 2.81
N ILE A 96 -11.35 3.08 3.05
CA ILE A 96 -11.53 3.67 4.38
C ILE A 96 -12.17 2.66 5.33
N LYS A 97 -13.25 1.99 4.91
CA LYS A 97 -14.01 1.08 5.78
C LYS A 97 -13.32 -0.26 6.02
N LEU A 98 -12.58 -0.78 5.04
CA LEU A 98 -12.05 -2.13 5.12
C LEU A 98 -10.55 -2.19 5.43
N PHE A 99 -9.74 -1.22 5.00
CA PHE A 99 -8.27 -1.38 4.98
C PHE A 99 -7.52 -0.56 6.04
N LEU A 100 -8.11 0.51 6.61
CA LEU A 100 -7.42 1.35 7.61
C LEU A 100 -7.12 0.65 8.94
N SER A 101 -7.80 -0.47 9.21
CA SER A 101 -7.54 -1.31 10.39
C SER A 101 -6.40 -2.33 10.18
N CYS A 102 -5.89 -2.48 8.96
CA CYS A 102 -4.72 -3.29 8.65
C CYS A 102 -3.43 -2.54 9.02
N LYS A 103 -2.33 -3.25 9.29
CA LYS A 103 -1.01 -2.62 9.52
C LYS A 103 -0.31 -2.24 8.23
N LYS A 104 -0.33 -3.14 7.23
CA LYS A 104 0.28 -2.90 5.91
C LYS A 104 -0.68 -3.23 4.77
N VAL A 105 -0.80 -2.32 3.81
CA VAL A 105 -1.72 -2.46 2.67
C VAL A 105 -1.01 -2.16 1.36
N HIS A 106 -1.11 -3.10 0.42
CA HIS A 106 -0.52 -3.00 -0.91
C HIS A 106 -1.63 -3.18 -1.93
N LEU A 107 -1.95 -2.13 -2.67
CA LEU A 107 -2.95 -2.17 -3.73
C LEU A 107 -2.30 -1.89 -5.07
N GLN A 108 -2.43 -2.84 -5.99
CA GLN A 108 -1.94 -2.68 -7.35
C GLN A 108 -3.11 -2.50 -8.32
N ARG A 109 -2.84 -1.78 -9.41
CA ARG A 109 -3.81 -1.50 -10.49
C ARG A 109 -5.03 -0.70 -10.00
N LYS A 110 -4.81 0.18 -9.01
CA LYS A 110 -5.85 1.08 -8.54
C LYS A 110 -5.40 2.53 -8.68
N ASN A 111 -6.17 3.28 -9.45
CA ASN A 111 -6.02 4.71 -9.61
C ASN A 111 -6.92 5.42 -8.60
N PHE A 112 -6.32 6.12 -7.65
CA PHE A 112 -7.02 7.03 -6.75
C PHE A 112 -6.79 8.47 -7.22
N THR A 113 -7.88 9.26 -7.31
CA THR A 113 -7.79 10.68 -7.62
C THR A 113 -7.24 11.48 -6.44
N ASP A 114 -6.99 12.78 -6.61
CA ASP A 114 -6.58 13.61 -5.46
C ASP A 114 -7.66 13.69 -4.40
N GLU A 115 -8.93 13.78 -4.81
CA GLU A 115 -10.07 13.79 -3.88
C GLU A 115 -10.18 12.47 -3.11
N ASP A 116 -9.87 11.34 -3.76
CA ASP A 116 -9.81 10.04 -3.09
C ASP A 116 -8.67 10.00 -2.07
N LEU A 117 -7.47 10.42 -2.47
CA LEU A 117 -6.27 10.42 -1.63
C LEU A 117 -6.44 11.35 -0.43
N THR A 118 -6.96 12.56 -0.64
CA THR A 118 -7.28 13.53 0.42
C THR A 118 -8.19 12.89 1.46
N ALA A 119 -9.28 12.25 1.03
CA ALA A 119 -10.20 11.62 1.95
C ALA A 119 -9.61 10.38 2.66
N ILE A 120 -8.81 9.57 1.96
CA ILE A 120 -8.10 8.43 2.57
C ILE A 120 -7.13 8.91 3.64
N PHE A 121 -6.32 9.93 3.36
CA PHE A 121 -5.36 10.45 4.33
C PHE A 121 -6.03 11.23 5.45
N LYS A 122 -7.16 11.91 5.21
CA LYS A 122 -7.98 12.50 6.27
C LYS A 122 -8.51 11.41 7.21
N ALA A 123 -9.04 10.32 6.67
CA ALA A 123 -9.48 9.20 7.50
C ALA A 123 -8.31 8.54 8.27
N TRP A 124 -7.12 8.47 7.65
CA TRP A 124 -5.91 7.98 8.33
C TRP A 124 -5.49 8.87 9.51
N THR A 125 -5.64 10.20 9.40
CA THR A 125 -5.29 11.12 10.51
C THR A 125 -6.29 11.08 11.66
N GLU A 126 -7.50 10.54 11.46
CA GLU A 126 -8.52 10.43 12.51
C GLU A 126 -8.23 9.31 13.50
N ASP A 127 -8.16 8.08 13.01
CA ASP A 127 -7.80 6.89 13.78
C ASP A 127 -7.53 5.74 12.81
N SER A 128 -6.28 5.30 12.73
CA SER A 128 -5.87 4.26 11.79
C SER A 128 -4.68 3.48 12.37
N ARG A 129 -4.72 2.16 12.19
CA ARG A 129 -3.62 1.25 12.54
C ARG A 129 -2.63 1.04 11.39
N LEU A 130 -2.88 1.68 10.25
CA LEU A 130 -2.06 1.56 9.06
C LEU A 130 -0.70 2.24 9.26
N GLU A 131 0.34 1.42 9.27
CA GLU A 131 1.74 1.82 9.39
C GLU A 131 2.40 1.97 8.01
N TYR A 132 1.91 1.23 7.03
CA TYR A 132 2.43 1.24 5.67
C TYR A 132 1.33 1.08 4.62
N LEU A 133 1.30 1.99 3.64
CA LEU A 133 0.44 1.91 2.47
C LEU A 133 1.30 2.01 1.23
N GLN A 134 1.09 1.14 0.24
CA GLN A 134 1.63 1.32 -1.10
C GLN A 134 0.51 1.21 -2.14
N LEU A 135 0.37 2.27 -2.92
CA LEU A 135 -0.58 2.37 -4.02
C LEU A 135 0.19 2.39 -5.34
N ASN A 136 -0.04 1.36 -6.14
CA ASN A 136 0.48 1.28 -7.51
C ASN A 136 -0.69 1.37 -8.49
N GLY A 137 -0.69 2.42 -9.30
CA GLY A 137 -1.73 2.67 -10.30
C GLY A 137 -1.60 1.75 -11.52
N LEU A 138 -2.42 2.03 -12.53
CA LEU A 138 -2.18 1.55 -13.89
C LEU A 138 -1.00 2.33 -14.50
N TRP A 139 -0.40 1.80 -15.57
CA TRP A 139 0.81 2.32 -16.21
C TRP A 139 0.89 3.85 -16.23
N ASN A 140 1.95 4.38 -15.61
CA ASN A 140 2.26 5.81 -15.56
C ASN A 140 1.18 6.71 -14.96
N PHE A 141 0.16 6.19 -14.29
CA PHE A 141 -0.93 7.01 -13.72
C PHE A 141 -0.40 8.07 -12.74
N TYR A 142 0.64 7.73 -11.97
CA TYR A 142 1.29 8.64 -11.03
C TYR A 142 2.52 9.35 -11.63
N GLN A 143 2.80 9.18 -12.92
CA GLN A 143 3.89 9.89 -13.59
C GLN A 143 3.59 11.40 -13.61
N GLY A 144 4.55 12.21 -13.19
CA GLY A 144 4.41 13.66 -13.14
C GLY A 144 3.54 14.19 -11.97
N LYS A 145 2.73 13.35 -11.32
CA LYS A 145 1.84 13.75 -10.22
C LYS A 145 2.57 14.43 -9.08
N THR A 146 1.95 15.41 -8.43
CA THR A 146 2.39 15.97 -7.15
C THR A 146 1.33 15.70 -6.08
N LEU A 147 1.71 15.79 -4.82
CA LEU A 147 0.82 15.64 -3.66
C LEU A 147 0.38 17.00 -3.10
N GLY A 148 0.69 18.11 -3.79
CA GLY A 148 0.37 19.47 -3.31
C GLY A 148 -1.12 19.68 -3.09
N SER A 149 -1.94 19.39 -4.10
CA SER A 149 -3.41 19.45 -4.01
C SER A 149 -3.99 18.52 -2.93
N VAL A 150 -3.34 17.38 -2.68
CA VAL A 150 -3.78 16.42 -1.66
C VAL A 150 -3.62 17.00 -0.25
N PHE A 151 -2.51 17.70 0.01
CA PHE A 151 -2.16 18.18 1.35
C PHE A 151 -2.43 19.67 1.59
N GLU A 152 -2.94 20.40 0.62
CA GLU A 152 -3.32 21.82 0.76
C GLU A 152 -4.31 22.04 1.92
N GLU A 153 -5.23 21.10 2.13
CA GLU A 153 -6.24 21.18 3.17
C GLU A 153 -5.82 20.56 4.52
N PHE A 154 -4.58 20.08 4.66
CA PHE A 154 -4.13 19.38 5.87
C PHE A 154 -3.41 20.34 6.83
N PRO A 155 -4.04 20.72 7.96
CA PRO A 155 -3.37 21.55 8.94
C PRO A 155 -2.15 20.81 9.51
N GLY A 156 -0.98 21.44 9.45
CA GLY A 156 0.27 20.86 9.94
C GLY A 156 0.98 19.91 8.98
N ALA A 157 0.43 19.66 7.78
CA ALA A 157 1.19 18.95 6.76
C ALA A 157 2.40 19.80 6.32
N ALA A 158 3.58 19.20 6.28
CA ALA A 158 4.82 19.91 5.96
C ALA A 158 5.57 19.19 4.83
N PRO A 159 6.07 19.91 3.81
CA PRO A 159 6.85 19.29 2.75
C PRO A 159 8.21 18.80 3.28
N VAL A 160 8.64 17.63 2.83
CA VAL A 160 9.91 17.02 3.21
C VAL A 160 10.77 16.83 1.97
N ARG A 161 12.00 17.35 2.00
CA ARG A 161 12.94 17.27 0.86
C ARG A 161 13.84 16.06 0.89
N LYS A 162 14.17 15.56 2.08
CA LYS A 162 15.03 14.38 2.25
C LYS A 162 14.52 13.52 3.38
N ALA A 163 14.51 12.21 3.18
CA ALA A 163 14.20 11.26 4.23
C ALA A 163 14.88 9.92 3.99
N ILE A 164 15.07 9.16 5.07
CA ILE A 164 15.31 7.72 5.00
C ILE A 164 13.96 7.03 5.07
N VAL A 165 13.59 6.31 4.02
CA VAL A 165 12.30 5.63 3.92
C VAL A 165 12.46 4.15 3.59
N PRO A 166 11.56 3.29 4.08
CA PRO A 166 11.51 1.90 3.67
C PRO A 166 11.03 1.82 2.23
N VAL A 167 11.70 0.99 1.43
CA VAL A 167 11.28 0.71 0.06
C VAL A 167 11.22 -0.79 -0.07
N GLU A 168 10.03 -1.37 -0.18
CA GLU A 168 9.87 -2.84 -0.16
C GLU A 168 10.67 -3.61 -1.23
N LEU A 169 11.03 -2.95 -2.34
CA LEU A 169 11.90 -3.54 -3.36
C LEU A 169 13.33 -3.79 -2.86
N PHE A 170 13.74 -3.10 -1.78
CA PHE A 170 15.05 -3.21 -1.17
C PHE A 170 14.89 -3.74 0.26
N LYS A 171 15.86 -4.55 0.71
CA LYS A 171 15.89 -5.01 2.10
C LYS A 171 16.18 -3.86 3.08
N ASP A 172 16.79 -2.80 2.57
CA ASP A 172 17.29 -1.68 3.35
C ASP A 172 16.49 -0.40 3.05
N SER A 173 16.47 0.51 4.03
CA SER A 173 15.92 1.85 3.84
C SER A 173 16.82 2.68 2.93
N LEU A 174 16.22 3.54 2.11
CA LEU A 174 16.94 4.41 1.19
C LEU A 174 16.89 5.86 1.64
N VAL A 175 18.02 6.55 1.49
CA VAL A 175 18.07 8.01 1.52
C VAL A 175 17.48 8.51 0.20
N VAL A 176 16.34 9.20 0.27
CA VAL A 176 15.63 9.71 -0.91
C VAL A 176 15.61 11.23 -0.87
N LYS A 177 15.94 11.85 -2.01
CA LYS A 177 15.76 13.29 -2.27
C LYS A 177 14.47 13.48 -3.05
N PHE A 178 13.53 14.18 -2.44
CA PHE A 178 12.22 14.45 -3.01
C PHE A 178 12.22 15.80 -3.72
N GLY A 179 11.66 15.82 -4.92
CA GLY A 179 11.32 17.07 -5.62
C GLY A 179 10.14 17.78 -4.95
N GLU A 180 9.86 19.00 -5.40
CA GLU A 180 8.74 19.80 -4.89
C GLU A 180 7.41 19.06 -5.01
N GLY A 181 6.63 19.10 -3.93
CA GLY A 181 5.33 18.44 -3.85
C GLY A 181 5.37 16.91 -3.89
N LYS A 182 6.53 16.26 -3.72
CA LYS A 182 6.65 14.79 -3.78
C LYS A 182 6.59 14.08 -2.43
N CYS A 183 6.79 14.78 -1.32
CA CYS A 183 6.75 14.17 0.02
C CYS A 183 6.23 15.17 1.06
N TYR A 184 5.33 14.68 1.91
CA TYR A 184 4.74 15.43 3.01
C TYR A 184 4.79 14.61 4.30
N TRP A 185 5.14 15.28 5.38
CA TRP A 185 4.95 14.81 6.74
C TRP A 185 3.54 15.14 7.20
N ILE A 186 2.85 14.17 7.80
CA ILE A 186 1.52 14.32 8.38
C ILE A 186 1.47 13.66 9.77
N GLN A 187 0.48 14.04 10.57
CA GLN A 187 0.30 13.56 11.93
C GLN A 187 -1.17 13.20 12.19
N GLN A 188 -1.39 12.13 12.94
CA GLN A 188 -2.72 11.78 13.44
C GLN A 188 -3.19 12.79 14.51
N ARG A 189 -4.50 12.87 14.74
CA ARG A 189 -5.09 13.78 15.73
C ARG A 189 -4.62 13.50 17.16
N ASP A 190 -4.11 12.30 17.43
CA ASP A 190 -3.52 11.93 18.72
C ASP A 190 -2.22 12.69 19.04
N GLY A 191 -1.61 13.34 18.04
CA GLY A 191 -0.33 14.05 18.15
C GLY A 191 0.89 13.14 18.35
N LYS A 192 0.71 11.81 18.33
CA LYS A 192 1.77 10.82 18.59
C LYS A 192 2.20 10.12 17.32
N THR A 193 1.25 9.72 16.49
CA THR A 193 1.53 8.95 15.29
C THR A 193 1.77 9.89 14.12
N THR A 194 2.92 9.73 13.46
CA THR A 194 3.32 10.54 12.31
C THR A 194 3.66 9.64 11.13
N ALA A 195 3.52 10.16 9.93
CA ALA A 195 3.87 9.46 8.71
C ALA A 195 4.46 10.40 7.66
N LEU A 196 5.26 9.83 6.77
CA LEU A 196 5.54 10.44 5.48
C LEU A 196 4.60 9.86 4.44
N VAL A 197 3.99 10.73 3.64
CA VAL A 197 3.34 10.37 2.38
C VAL A 197 4.20 10.86 1.25
N TYR A 198 4.63 9.96 0.37
CA TYR A 198 5.59 10.28 -0.68
C TYR A 198 5.32 9.56 -2.00
N LEU A 199 5.76 10.19 -3.07
CA LEU A 199 5.80 9.65 -4.43
C LEU A 199 7.21 9.14 -4.73
N PHE A 200 7.35 7.84 -4.98
CA PHE A 200 8.62 7.20 -5.35
C PHE A 200 8.38 6.04 -6.32
N PHE A 201 9.18 5.94 -7.38
CA PHE A 201 9.00 4.96 -8.47
C PHE A 201 7.54 4.85 -8.97
N GLN A 202 6.85 5.98 -9.15
CA GLN A 202 5.44 6.03 -9.57
C GLN A 202 4.45 5.35 -8.61
N THR A 203 4.80 5.19 -7.34
CA THR A 203 3.89 4.72 -6.29
C THR A 203 3.64 5.82 -5.27
N ILE A 204 2.42 5.90 -4.75
CA ILE A 204 2.14 6.67 -3.54
C ILE A 204 2.35 5.75 -2.36
N THR A 205 3.21 6.16 -1.44
CA THR A 205 3.52 5.40 -0.24
C THR A 205 3.23 6.25 1.00
N LEU A 206 2.57 5.66 2.00
CA LEU A 206 2.53 6.17 3.38
C LEU A 206 3.41 5.26 4.23
N SER A 207 4.27 5.83 5.07
CA SER A 207 5.06 5.06 6.05
C SER A 207 5.17 5.80 7.38
N THR A 208 4.91 5.12 8.49
CA THR A 208 5.20 5.60 9.85
C THR A 208 6.65 5.33 10.29
N ASN A 209 7.35 4.45 9.58
CA ASN A 209 8.76 4.18 9.79
C ASN A 209 9.59 5.04 8.82
N PHE A 210 10.22 6.10 9.31
CA PHE A 210 11.08 6.98 8.53
C PHE A 210 12.06 7.75 9.42
N ARG A 211 13.07 8.38 8.81
CA ARG A 211 13.93 9.36 9.49
C ARG A 211 14.06 10.62 8.63
N ILE A 212 14.11 11.77 9.29
CA ILE A 212 14.32 13.10 8.70
C ILE A 212 15.27 13.90 9.60
N GLY A 213 15.79 15.02 9.11
CA GLY A 213 16.62 15.94 9.88
C GLY A 213 18.11 15.87 9.54
N LYS A 214 18.94 16.48 10.39
CA LYS A 214 20.35 16.79 10.12
C LYS A 214 21.20 15.59 9.72
N GLU A 215 21.04 14.46 10.41
CA GLU A 215 21.77 13.23 10.08
C GLU A 215 21.46 12.74 8.66
N VAL A 216 20.19 12.83 8.24
CA VAL A 216 19.78 12.46 6.88
C VAL A 216 20.33 13.45 5.86
N ASP A 217 20.40 14.73 6.20
CA ASP A 217 21.00 15.74 5.34
C ASP A 217 22.50 15.50 5.12
N GLU A 218 23.24 15.13 6.17
CA GLU A 218 24.66 14.79 6.13
C GLU A 218 24.92 13.52 5.32
N MET A 219 24.16 12.44 5.57
CA MET A 219 24.25 11.21 4.77
C MET A 219 23.95 11.48 3.29
N ALA A 220 22.95 12.32 3.01
CA ALA A 220 22.59 12.67 1.65
C ALA A 220 23.65 13.52 0.94
N ALA A 221 24.45 14.30 1.67
CA ALA A 221 25.56 15.08 1.12
C ALA A 221 26.76 14.18 0.79
N GLN A 222 27.10 13.24 1.68
CA GLN A 222 28.16 12.25 1.46
C GLN A 222 27.91 11.41 0.20
N ILE A 223 26.66 10.95 0.00
CA ILE A 223 26.28 10.19 -1.21
C ILE A 223 26.48 11.02 -2.49
N ASP A 224 26.19 12.33 -2.47
CA ASP A 224 26.41 13.19 -3.65
C ASP A 224 27.90 13.38 -3.94
N GLU A 225 28.72 13.54 -2.90
CA GLU A 225 30.19 13.67 -3.03
C GLU A 225 30.80 12.38 -3.59
N GLU A 226 30.38 11.21 -3.11
CA GLU A 226 30.85 9.91 -3.58
C GLU A 226 30.40 9.60 -5.03
N GLN A 227 29.21 10.06 -5.42
CA GLN A 227 28.70 9.87 -6.79
C GLN A 227 29.21 10.92 -7.78
N ASN A 228 29.96 11.93 -7.32
CA ASN A 228 30.48 13.02 -8.16
C ASN A 228 32.00 13.25 -7.99
N PRO A 229 32.86 12.28 -8.33
CA PRO A 229 34.31 12.39 -8.13
C PRO A 229 35.02 13.41 -9.05
N LEU A 230 34.31 14.11 -9.93
CA LEU A 230 34.90 15.04 -10.93
C LEU A 230 34.81 16.52 -10.56
N GLY A 231 34.31 16.87 -9.36
CA GLY A 231 34.25 18.25 -8.89
C GLY A 231 35.54 18.84 -8.29
N MET A 232 36.64 18.07 -8.22
CA MET A 232 37.90 18.48 -7.57
C MET A 232 39.01 18.92 -8.55
N PHE A 233 38.67 19.24 -9.79
CA PHE A 233 39.56 19.98 -10.70
C PHE A 233 38.78 21.11 -11.35
N PHE A 234 39.02 22.34 -10.89
CA PHE A 234 39.19 23.62 -11.61
C PHE A 234 38.84 24.80 -10.71
#